data_AF-A0A2N5XA46-F1
#
_entry.id   AF-A0A2N5XA46-F1
#
_cell.length_a   1.000
_cell.length_b   1.000
_cell.length_c   1.000
_cell.angle_alpha   90.00
_cell.angle_beta   90.00
_cell.angle_gamma   90.00
#
_symmetry.space_group_name_H-M   'P 1'
#
loop_
_entity.id
_entity.type
_entity.pdbx_description
1 polymer ?
#
loop_
_entity_poly.entity_id
_entity_poly.type
_entity_poly.pdbx_seq_one_letter_code
_entity_poly.pdbx_strand_id
1 'polypeptide(L)'
;MRARTAVLVAAAVLVTAAAAAAVLEAGHWRPYVDRHRIELKPRPRRSCPDCRGAGGWWVDGANPEMEACSCWAYRRELRVRLLPVPAWPAEPPF
;
A
#
# COMPACT_ATOMS: atom_id res chain seq x y z
N MET A 1 -13.22 30.25 -16.01
CA MET A 1 -12.71 28.90 -16.36
C MET A 1 -11.93 28.24 -15.21
N ARG A 2 -10.98 28.93 -14.55
CA ARG A 2 -10.16 28.36 -13.46
C ARG A 2 -10.94 27.68 -12.31
N ALA A 3 -12.07 28.25 -11.86
CA ALA A 3 -12.83 27.67 -10.76
C ALA A 3 -13.47 26.30 -11.12
N ARG A 4 -14.04 26.16 -12.33
CA ARG A 4 -14.59 24.88 -12.78
C ARG A 4 -13.51 23.82 -12.94
N THR A 5 -12.36 24.19 -13.50
CA THR A 5 -11.22 23.27 -13.61
C THR A 5 -10.71 22.84 -12.24
N ALA A 6 -10.59 23.77 -11.29
CA ALA A 6 -10.17 23.46 -9.92
C ALA A 6 -11.17 22.51 -9.22
N VAL A 7 -12.48 22.74 -9.37
CA VAL A 7 -13.52 21.85 -8.82
C VAL A 7 -13.44 20.45 -9.43
N LEU A 8 -13.24 20.35 -10.75
CA LEU A 8 -13.11 19.05 -11.43
C LEU A 8 -11.86 18.30 -10.97
N VAL A 9 -10.73 18.99 -10.79
CA VAL A 9 -9.49 18.39 -10.27
C VAL A 9 -9.70 17.91 -8.83
N ALA A 10 -10.30 18.72 -7.97
CA ALA A 10 -10.58 18.33 -6.59
C ALA A 10 -11.50 17.11 -6.51
N ALA A 11 -12.57 17.09 -7.31
CA ALA A 11 -13.47 15.95 -7.40
C ALA A 11 -12.75 14.67 -7.89
N ALA A 12 -11.89 14.78 -8.90
CA ALA A 12 -11.12 13.66 -9.41
C ALA A 12 -10.15 13.10 -8.34
N VAL A 13 -9.51 13.96 -7.55
CA VAL A 13 -8.63 13.55 -6.45
C VAL A 13 -9.41 12.79 -5.37
N LEU A 14 -10.60 13.27 -4.98
CA LEU A 14 -11.42 12.59 -3.98
C LEU A 14 -11.90 11.21 -4.46
N VAL A 15 -12.36 11.11 -5.72
CA VAL A 15 -12.81 9.84 -6.30
C VAL A 15 -11.68 8.82 -6.38
N THR A 16 -10.49 9.26 -6.81
CA THR A 16 -9.32 8.37 -6.90
C THR A 16 -8.84 7.91 -5.51
N ALA A 17 -8.85 8.80 -4.51
CA ALA A 17 -8.51 8.45 -3.13
C ALA A 17 -9.50 7.43 -2.54
N ALA A 18 -10.81 7.62 -2.74
CA ALA A 18 -11.84 6.69 -2.26
C ALA A 18 -11.72 5.31 -2.92
N ALA A 19 -11.51 5.26 -4.24
CA ALA A 19 -11.29 4.00 -4.96
C ALA A 19 -10.03 3.28 -4.47
N ALA A 20 -8.93 4.01 -4.26
CA ALA A 20 -7.70 3.43 -3.72
C ALA A 20 -7.92 2.84 -2.32
N ALA A 21 -8.62 3.55 -1.43
CA ALA A 21 -8.94 3.06 -0.09
C ALA A 21 -9.78 1.77 -0.15
N ALA A 22 -10.81 1.72 -1.00
CA ALA A 22 -11.64 0.53 -1.18
C ALA A 22 -10.83 -0.67 -1.70
N VAL A 23 -9.93 -0.45 -2.66
CA VAL A 23 -9.03 -1.50 -3.18
C VAL A 23 -8.05 -1.98 -2.13
N LEU A 24 -7.50 -1.08 -1.31
CA LEU A 24 -6.58 -1.45 -0.23
C LEU A 24 -7.27 -2.27 0.86
N GLU A 25 -8.49 -1.89 1.25
CA GLU A 25 -9.30 -2.64 2.22
C GLU A 25 -9.70 -4.01 1.66
N ALA A 26 -10.30 -4.08 0.48
CA ALA A 26 -10.70 -5.35 -0.15
C ALA A 26 -9.51 -6.27 -0.47
N GLY A 27 -8.38 -5.67 -0.86
CA GLY A 27 -7.14 -6.37 -1.16
C GLY A 27 -6.36 -6.79 0.09
N HIS A 28 -6.68 -6.22 1.25
CA HIS A 28 -5.96 -6.35 2.53
C HIS A 28 -4.49 -5.97 2.42
N TRP A 29 -4.22 -4.73 1.99
CA TRP A 29 -2.87 -4.19 1.83
C TRP A 29 -2.56 -3.10 2.87
N ARG A 30 -1.31 -3.03 3.34
CA ARG A 30 -0.74 -1.88 4.07
C ARG A 30 -0.02 -1.00 3.06
N PRO A 31 -0.45 0.25 2.83
CA PRO A 31 0.42 1.22 2.19
C PRO A 31 1.54 1.61 3.15
N TYR A 32 2.74 1.77 2.60
CA TYR A 32 3.90 2.35 3.26
C TYR A 32 4.56 3.30 2.25
N VAL A 33 4.84 4.53 2.68
CA VAL A 33 5.42 5.56 1.84
C VAL A 33 6.55 6.22 2.62
N ASP A 34 7.72 6.27 2.02
CA ASP A 34 8.84 7.09 2.49
C ASP A 34 9.46 7.85 1.31
N ARG A 35 10.45 8.69 1.59
CA ARG A 35 11.13 9.52 0.58
C ARG A 35 11.79 8.72 -0.57
N HIS A 36 11.98 7.43 -0.42
CA HIS A 36 12.71 6.56 -1.35
C HIS A 36 11.84 5.46 -1.97
N ARG A 37 10.64 5.21 -1.43
CA ARG A 37 9.77 4.13 -1.91
C ARG A 37 8.31 4.32 -1.54
N ILE A 38 7.48 3.76 -2.41
CA ILE A 38 6.07 3.43 -2.15
C ILE A 38 5.98 1.91 -2.15
N GLU A 39 5.35 1.35 -1.13
CA GLU A 39 5.25 -0.09 -0.90
C GLU A 39 3.84 -0.48 -0.46
N LEU A 40 3.32 -1.56 -1.03
CA LEU A 40 2.07 -2.21 -0.62
C LEU A 40 2.41 -3.59 -0.08
N LYS A 41 2.27 -3.76 1.24
CA LYS A 41 2.50 -5.04 1.91
C LYS A 41 1.19 -5.80 2.11
N PRO A 42 1.11 -7.10 1.80
CA PRO A 42 -0.07 -7.87 2.08
C PRO A 42 -0.25 -7.98 3.60
N ARG A 43 -1.51 -8.03 4.04
CA ARG A 43 -1.87 -8.25 5.44
C ARG A 43 -2.80 -9.45 5.58
N PRO A 44 -2.79 -10.10 6.75
CA PRO A 44 -3.80 -11.07 7.11
C PRO A 44 -5.21 -10.50 7.01
N ARG A 45 -6.13 -11.28 6.44
CA ARG A 45 -7.54 -10.91 6.36
C ARG A 45 -8.21 -11.19 7.69
N ARG A 46 -8.92 -10.20 8.25
CA ARG A 46 -9.74 -10.41 9.47
C ARG A 46 -10.82 -11.47 9.26
N SER A 47 -11.36 -11.56 8.05
CA SER A 47 -12.38 -12.52 7.65
C SER A 47 -11.84 -13.87 7.18
N CYS A 48 -10.51 -14.10 7.22
CA CYS A 48 -9.96 -15.41 6.86
C CYS A 48 -10.47 -16.49 7.83
N PRO A 49 -11.07 -17.59 7.34
CA PRO A 49 -11.60 -18.65 8.21
C PRO A 49 -10.49 -19.35 9.01
N ASP A 50 -9.28 -19.44 8.44
CA ASP A 50 -8.14 -20.14 9.02
C ASP A 50 -7.49 -19.29 10.12
N CYS A 51 -6.90 -18.14 9.74
CA CYS A 51 -6.10 -17.36 10.67
C CYS A 51 -6.87 -16.23 11.37
N ARG A 52 -8.10 -15.90 10.94
CA ARG A 52 -8.97 -14.85 11.55
C ARG A 52 -8.25 -13.52 11.83
N GLY A 53 -7.35 -13.13 10.94
CA GLY A 53 -6.54 -11.91 11.07
C GLY A 53 -5.24 -12.04 11.88
N ALA A 54 -4.95 -13.18 12.52
CA ALA A 54 -3.68 -13.41 13.22
C ALA A 54 -2.48 -13.55 12.26
N GLY A 55 -2.73 -13.96 11.01
CA GLY A 55 -1.71 -14.11 9.98
C GLY A 55 -1.01 -15.45 9.95
N GLY A 56 -1.28 -16.32 10.91
CA GLY A 56 -0.63 -17.62 10.97
C GLY A 56 -0.95 -18.34 12.26
N TRP A 57 -0.24 -19.42 12.51
CA TRP A 57 -0.25 -20.16 13.76
C TRP A 57 1.18 -20.47 14.17
N TRP A 58 1.41 -20.57 15.48
CA TRP A 58 2.68 -21.03 16.00
C TRP A 58 2.76 -22.54 15.82
N VAL A 59 3.89 -23.03 15.29
CA VAL A 59 4.17 -24.47 15.28
C VAL A 59 4.87 -24.87 16.57
N ASP A 60 4.51 -26.03 17.12
CA ASP A 60 5.13 -26.55 18.34
C ASP A 60 6.59 -26.98 18.08
N GLY A 61 7.46 -26.86 19.10
CA GLY A 61 8.85 -27.31 19.02
C GLY A 61 9.81 -26.49 19.89
N ALA A 62 11.09 -26.89 19.87
CA ALA A 62 12.14 -26.21 20.63
C ALA A 62 12.45 -24.78 20.15
N ASN A 63 12.10 -24.47 18.90
CA ASN A 63 12.19 -23.13 18.32
C ASN A 63 10.90 -22.88 17.50
N PRO A 64 9.81 -22.43 18.13
CA PRO A 64 8.52 -22.28 17.46
C PRO A 64 8.59 -21.16 16.43
N GLU A 65 8.39 -21.51 15.16
CA GLU A 65 8.21 -20.54 14.08
C GLU A 65 6.71 -20.26 13.88
N MET A 66 6.40 -19.12 13.28
CA MET A 66 5.02 -18.83 12.88
C MET A 66 4.83 -19.27 11.43
N GLU A 67 3.96 -20.25 11.21
CA GLU A 67 3.55 -20.63 9.86
C GLU A 67 2.57 -19.59 9.32
N ALA A 68 2.90 -19.00 8.17
CA ALA A 68 2.10 -17.93 7.58
C ALA A 68 0.86 -18.49 6.86
N CYS A 69 -0.30 -17.90 7.13
CA CYS A 69 -1.55 -18.27 6.46
C CYS A 69 -1.54 -17.88 4.98
N SER A 70 -1.97 -18.82 4.13
CA SER A 70 -2.08 -18.67 2.67
C SER A 70 -2.87 -17.43 2.22
N CYS A 71 -3.81 -16.94 3.04
CA CYS A 71 -4.65 -15.79 2.71
C CYS A 71 -3.86 -14.51 2.39
N TRP A 72 -2.64 -14.41 2.92
CA TRP A 72 -1.72 -13.30 2.70
C TRP A 72 -0.31 -13.75 2.30
N ALA A 73 0.15 -14.93 2.72
CA ALA A 73 1.53 -15.39 2.48
C ALA A 73 1.91 -15.49 0.99
N TYR A 74 0.96 -15.90 0.13
CA TYR A 74 1.20 -16.01 -1.31
C TYR A 74 0.94 -14.70 -2.09
N ARG A 75 0.53 -13.63 -1.41
CA ARG A 75 0.29 -12.34 -2.06
C ARG A 75 1.60 -11.61 -2.28
N ARG A 76 1.74 -11.01 -3.46
CA ARG A 76 2.97 -10.32 -3.87
C ARG A 76 3.06 -8.91 -3.29
N GLU A 77 4.13 -8.61 -2.56
CA GLU A 77 4.46 -7.22 -2.22
C GLU A 77 4.69 -6.39 -3.49
N LEU A 78 4.04 -5.22 -3.58
CA LEU A 78 4.23 -4.28 -4.69
C LEU A 78 5.08 -3.12 -4.20
N ARG A 79 6.17 -2.83 -4.92
CA ARG A 79 7.12 -1.77 -4.54
C ARG A 79 7.49 -0.93 -5.75
N VAL A 80 7.34 0.38 -5.60
CA VAL A 80 7.87 1.39 -6.51
C VAL A 80 9.01 2.10 -5.79
N ARG A 81 10.21 2.08 -6.36
CA ARG A 81 11.32 2.89 -5.85
C ARG A 81 11.17 4.30 -6.40
N LEU A 82 11.18 5.28 -5.52
CA LEU A 82 11.23 6.68 -5.91
C LEU A 82 12.71 7.02 -6.12
N LEU A 83 13.07 7.28 -7.38
CA LEU A 83 14.40 7.82 -7.65
C LEU A 83 14.46 9.25 -7.10
N PRO A 84 15.59 9.66 -6.51
CA PRO A 84 15.78 11.05 -6.15
C PRO A 84 15.61 11.89 -7.42
N VAL A 85 14.75 12.91 -7.34
CA VAL A 85 14.68 13.95 -8.37
C VAL A 85 16.08 14.59 -8.40
N PRO A 86 16.80 14.59 -9.54
CA PRO A 86 18.07 15.33 -9.61
C PRO A 86 17.81 16.76 -9.20
N ALA A 87 18.73 17.35 -8.44
CA ALA A 87 18.61 18.74 -8.02
C ALA A 87 18.26 19.59 -9.25
N TRP A 88 17.08 20.21 -9.21
CA TRP A 88 16.65 21.12 -10.27
C TRP A 88 17.79 22.12 -10.49
N PRO A 89 18.19 22.45 -11.74
CA PRO A 89 19.21 23.45 -11.95
C PRO A 89 18.80 24.71 -11.19
N ALA A 90 19.66 25.13 -10.26
CA ALA A 90 19.42 26.31 -9.41
C ALA A 90 19.35 27.61 -10.23
N GLU A 91 19.84 27.55 -11.46
CA GLU A 91 19.71 28.62 -12.46
C GLU A 91 18.42 28.41 -13.28
N PRO A 92 17.46 29.35 -13.24
CA PRO A 92 16.47 29.45 -14.30
C PRO A 92 17.18 29.77 -15.63
N PRO A 93 16.68 29.31 -16.79
CA PRO A 93 17.26 29.64 -18.09
C PRO A 93 16.85 31.07 -18.50
N PHE A 94 17.20 32.08 -17.72
CA PHE A 94 17.27 33.49 -18.13
C PHE A 94 17.91 34.34 -17.04
#